data_AF-A0AAW2TDA2-F1
#
_entry.id   AF-A0AAW2TDA2-F1
#
_cell.length_a   1.000
_cell.length_b   1.000
_cell.length_c   1.000
_cell.angle_alpha   90.00
_cell.angle_beta   90.00
_cell.angle_gamma   90.00
#
_symmetry.space_group_name_H-M   'P 1'
#
loop_
_entity.id
_entity.type
_entity.pdbx_description
1 polymer ?
#
loop_
_entity_poly.entity_id
_entity_poly.type
_entity_poly.pdbx_seq_one_letter_code
_entity_poly.pdbx_strand_id
1 'polypeptide(L)'
;MTRVDWRTPIIKWIEEGHLSKDRWEAARLKARATRFLIQAGTLYKRSYTHPLLRCLSTEEGAHILQEIHSGCYGAHAGTWTLANKALRAGYFWPTMKQDAKHLVSKCERCQKHSSLIHQPVEPLTTMLSSCPFTQWGIDIVGPFPVASGQRKFLLVAIDYFTKWVEAEPLARITEGEVIKFIWKNIVCRFRIPEK
;
A
#
# COMPACT_ATOMS: atom_id res chain seq x y z
N MET A 1 31.76 -0.16 -15.94
CA MET A 1 31.01 -0.47 -17.18
C MET A 1 29.95 0.60 -17.37
N THR A 2 30.16 1.55 -18.27
CA THR A 2 29.17 2.59 -18.60
C THR A 2 27.94 1.92 -19.21
N ARG A 3 26.78 2.06 -18.54
CA ARG A 3 25.50 1.58 -19.10
C ARG A 3 25.31 2.23 -20.47
N VAL A 4 25.04 1.41 -21.48
CA VAL A 4 24.77 1.90 -22.83
C VAL A 4 23.46 2.67 -22.80
N ASP A 5 23.51 3.97 -23.11
CA ASP A 5 22.31 4.80 -23.18
C ASP A 5 21.37 4.27 -24.27
N TRP A 6 20.12 4.01 -23.87
CA TRP A 6 19.08 3.47 -24.74
C TRP A 6 18.74 4.41 -25.92
N ARG A 7 19.06 5.71 -25.79
CA ARG A 7 18.82 6.72 -26.82
C ARG A 7 19.81 6.60 -27.98
N THR A 8 21.05 6.18 -27.70
CA THR A 8 22.15 6.11 -28.67
C THR A 8 21.80 5.40 -29.99
N PRO A 9 21.26 4.17 -30.01
CA PRO A 9 20.91 3.51 -31.27
C PRO A 9 19.80 4.22 -32.05
N ILE A 10 18.90 4.94 -31.36
CA ILE A 10 17.82 5.70 -32.00
C ILE A 10 18.36 6.97 -32.62
N ILE A 11 19.23 7.69 -31.91
CA ILE A 11 19.88 8.92 -32.39
C ILE A 11 20.72 8.60 -33.62
N LYS A 12 21.61 7.60 -33.54
CA LYS A 12 22.43 7.17 -34.68
C LYS A 12 21.61 6.79 -35.90
N TRP A 13 20.49 6.10 -35.73
CA TRP A 13 19.61 5.77 -36.84
C TRP A 13 18.95 7.02 -37.47
N ILE A 14 18.52 7.98 -36.66
CA ILE A 14 17.85 9.20 -37.16
C ILE A 14 18.85 10.13 -37.86
N GLU A 15 20.08 10.24 -37.36
CA GLU A 15 21.11 11.14 -37.90
C GLU A 15 21.94 10.51 -39.02
N GLU A 16 22.41 9.28 -38.84
CA GLU A 16 23.39 8.63 -39.72
C GLU A 16 22.77 7.58 -40.65
N GLY A 17 21.53 7.15 -40.39
CA GLY A 17 20.89 6.05 -41.13
C GLY A 17 21.56 4.68 -40.94
N HIS A 18 22.45 4.53 -39.96
CA HIS A 18 23.20 3.29 -39.75
C HIS A 18 22.32 2.19 -39.13
N LEU A 19 22.36 0.98 -39.70
CA LEU A 19 21.58 -0.18 -39.26
C LEU A 19 22.51 -1.31 -38.79
N SER A 20 22.00 -2.14 -37.86
CA SER A 20 22.64 -3.43 -37.55
C SER A 20 22.69 -4.31 -38.80
N LYS A 21 23.71 -5.18 -38.90
CA LYS A 21 23.80 -6.18 -39.98
C LYS A 21 22.65 -7.20 -39.89
N ASP A 22 22.09 -7.41 -38.71
CA ASP A 22 20.90 -8.24 -38.53
C ASP A 22 19.65 -7.52 -39.05
N ARG A 23 19.00 -8.13 -40.05
CA ARG A 23 17.77 -7.65 -40.67
C ARG A 23 16.64 -7.45 -39.65
N TRP A 24 16.54 -8.32 -38.63
CA TRP A 24 15.46 -8.25 -37.64
C TRP A 24 15.66 -7.10 -36.65
N GLU A 25 16.88 -6.94 -36.13
CA GLU A 25 17.22 -5.79 -35.28
C GLU A 25 17.06 -4.46 -36.02
N ALA A 26 17.51 -4.41 -37.28
CA ALA A 26 17.34 -3.26 -38.16
C ALA A 26 15.87 -2.89 -38.35
N ALA A 27 15.01 -3.86 -38.68
CA ALA A 27 13.57 -3.63 -38.83
C ALA A 27 12.92 -3.15 -37.52
N ARG A 28 13.29 -3.76 -36.37
CA ARG A 28 12.77 -3.37 -35.05
C ARG A 28 13.17 -1.95 -34.67
N LEU A 29 14.42 -1.57 -34.94
CA LEU A 29 14.93 -0.22 -34.69
C LEU A 29 14.20 0.82 -35.56
N LYS A 30 14.04 0.54 -36.86
CA LYS A 30 13.27 1.41 -37.78
C LYS A 30 11.86 1.66 -37.27
N ALA A 31 11.13 0.59 -36.97
CA ALA A 31 9.77 0.69 -36.46
C ALA A 31 9.70 1.50 -35.16
N ARG A 32 10.63 1.27 -34.23
CA ARG A 32 10.70 2.01 -32.97
C ARG A 32 11.03 3.50 -33.18
N ALA A 33 11.97 3.81 -34.06
CA ALA A 33 12.46 5.17 -34.30
C ALA A 33 11.40 6.11 -34.89
N THR A 34 10.39 5.60 -35.61
CA THR A 34 9.25 6.40 -36.11
C THR A 34 8.54 7.21 -35.02
N ARG A 35 8.61 6.74 -33.77
CA ARG A 35 8.00 7.39 -32.61
C ARG A 35 8.85 8.54 -32.05
N PHE A 36 10.02 8.79 -32.61
CA PHE A 36 10.98 9.76 -32.10
C PHE A 36 11.41 10.76 -33.16
N LEU A 37 11.83 11.94 -32.72
CA LEU A 37 12.41 12.97 -33.56
C LEU A 37 13.52 13.69 -32.81
N ILE A 38 14.44 14.31 -33.54
CA ILE A 38 15.49 15.15 -32.98
C ILE A 38 15.15 16.60 -33.28
N GLN A 39 15.21 17.46 -32.25
CA GLN A 39 15.03 18.90 -32.37
C GLN A 39 16.11 19.60 -31.55
N ALA A 40 16.88 20.47 -32.19
CA ALA A 40 18.03 21.17 -31.58
C ALA A 40 18.98 20.22 -30.82
N GLY A 41 19.36 19.10 -31.46
CA GLY A 41 20.26 18.09 -30.87
C GLY A 41 19.65 17.25 -29.73
N THR A 42 18.37 17.42 -29.41
CA THR A 42 17.69 16.68 -28.33
C THR A 42 16.69 15.68 -28.91
N LEU A 43 16.72 14.44 -28.40
CA LEU A 43 15.75 13.40 -28.78
C LEU A 43 14.42 13.63 -28.05
N TYR A 44 13.33 13.63 -28.81
CA TYR A 44 11.97 13.71 -28.32
C TYR A 44 11.15 12.50 -28.76
N LYS A 45 10.23 12.06 -27.90
CA LYS A 45 9.20 11.07 -28.23
C LYS A 45 7.92 11.78 -28.62
N ARG A 46 7.36 11.39 -29.76
CA ARG A 46 6.01 11.75 -30.19
C ARG A 46 5.00 11.15 -29.21
N SER A 47 4.13 11.99 -28.67
CA SER A 47 3.01 11.58 -27.84
C SER A 47 1.71 11.89 -28.57
N TYR A 48 0.70 11.04 -28.37
CA TYR A 48 -0.63 11.27 -28.93
C TYR A 48 -1.41 12.31 -28.12
N THR A 49 -1.25 12.28 -26.80
CA THR A 49 -2.01 13.11 -25.84
C THR A 49 -1.19 14.25 -25.21
N HIS A 50 0.11 14.31 -25.50
CA HIS A 50 1.02 15.29 -24.89
C HIS A 50 1.87 15.98 -25.96
N PRO A 51 2.45 17.15 -25.66
CA PRO A 51 3.54 17.70 -26.45
C PRO A 51 4.70 16.72 -26.59
N LEU A 52 5.68 17.08 -27.40
CA LEU A 52 6.92 16.30 -27.54
C LEU A 52 7.56 16.05 -26.18
N LEU A 53 7.79 14.78 -25.86
CA LEU A 53 8.36 14.37 -24.57
C LEU A 53 9.88 14.26 -24.70
N ARG A 54 10.64 15.05 -23.94
CA ARG A 54 12.10 14.98 -23.93
C ARG A 54 12.55 13.60 -23.43
N CYS A 55 13.37 12.93 -24.23
CA CYS A 55 13.92 11.63 -23.90
C CYS A 55 15.12 11.76 -22.96
N LEU A 56 14.99 11.24 -21.75
CA LEU A 56 16.02 11.28 -20.72
C LEU A 56 16.89 10.02 -20.74
N SER A 57 18.14 10.16 -20.32
CA SER A 57 18.99 9.04 -19.94
C SER A 57 18.42 8.34 -18.70
N THR A 58 18.93 7.16 -18.38
CA THR A 58 18.57 6.46 -17.14
C THR A 58 18.95 7.25 -15.90
N GLU A 59 20.07 7.96 -15.93
CA GLU A 59 20.58 8.80 -14.84
C GLU A 59 19.75 10.07 -14.69
N GLU A 60 19.48 10.79 -15.80
CA GLU A 60 18.60 11.96 -15.81
C GLU A 60 17.19 11.59 -15.29
N GLY A 61 16.64 10.46 -15.75
CA GLY A 61 15.33 9.98 -15.32
C GLY A 61 15.28 9.65 -13.83
N ALA A 62 16.33 9.02 -13.29
CA ALA A 62 16.44 8.74 -11.85
C ALA A 62 16.46 10.03 -11.02
N HIS A 63 17.21 11.05 -11.46
CA HIS A 63 17.25 12.34 -10.78
C HIS A 63 15.88 13.03 -10.79
N ILE A 64 15.20 13.09 -11.94
CA ILE A 64 13.86 13.67 -12.04
C ILE A 64 12.84 12.94 -11.16
N LEU A 65 12.89 11.59 -11.12
CA LEU A 65 12.03 10.84 -10.21
C LEU A 65 12.30 11.17 -8.75
N GLN A 66 13.58 11.30 -8.36
CA GLN A 66 13.98 11.66 -7.00
C GLN A 66 13.43 13.04 -6.61
N GLU A 67 13.57 14.04 -7.48
CA GLU A 67 13.07 15.40 -7.24
C GLU A 67 11.53 15.44 -7.11
N ILE A 68 10.80 14.75 -7.99
CA ILE A 68 9.33 14.71 -7.92
C ILE A 68 8.86 13.92 -6.67
N HIS A 69 9.61 12.90 -6.25
CA HIS A 69 9.23 12.04 -5.13
C HIS A 69 9.55 12.68 -3.77
N SER A 70 10.77 13.18 -3.60
CA SER A 70 11.36 13.61 -2.32
C SER A 70 12.00 15.00 -2.36
N GLY A 71 11.89 15.74 -3.46
CA GLY A 71 12.38 17.13 -3.54
C GLY A 71 11.60 18.08 -2.62
N CYS A 72 11.87 19.38 -2.70
CA CYS A 72 11.24 20.39 -1.84
C CYS A 72 9.70 20.41 -1.91
N TYR A 73 9.13 20.04 -3.06
CA TYR A 73 7.68 19.85 -3.29
C TYR A 73 7.30 18.37 -3.47
N GLY A 74 8.14 17.46 -2.98
CA GLY A 74 7.95 16.02 -3.08
C GLY A 74 6.75 15.55 -2.26
N ALA A 75 5.85 14.81 -2.89
CA ALA A 75 4.60 14.35 -2.26
C ALA A 75 4.64 12.88 -1.83
N HIS A 76 5.81 12.23 -1.85
CA HIS A 76 5.95 10.78 -1.64
C HIS A 76 4.92 9.95 -2.41
N ALA A 77 4.63 10.40 -3.64
CA ALA A 77 3.56 9.82 -4.45
C ALA A 77 3.87 8.36 -4.82
N GLY A 78 2.83 7.53 -4.84
CA GLY A 78 2.95 6.14 -5.27
C GLY A 78 3.44 6.01 -6.72
N THR A 79 3.96 4.82 -7.05
CA THR A 79 4.63 4.47 -8.31
C THR A 79 3.97 5.03 -9.57
N TRP A 80 2.67 4.81 -9.73
CA TRP A 80 1.93 5.20 -10.94
C TRP A 80 1.81 6.72 -11.07
N THR A 81 1.46 7.38 -9.96
CA THR A 81 1.34 8.85 -9.89
C THR A 81 2.69 9.51 -10.16
N LEU A 82 3.77 8.96 -9.61
CA LEU A 82 5.12 9.48 -9.79
C LEU A 82 5.54 9.43 -11.27
N ALA A 83 5.40 8.27 -11.92
CA ALA A 83 5.73 8.13 -13.34
C ALA A 83 4.88 9.05 -14.24
N ASN A 84 3.59 9.20 -13.92
CA ASN A 84 2.70 10.09 -14.67
C ASN A 84 3.00 11.57 -14.44
N LYS A 85 3.47 11.97 -13.25
CA LYS A 85 3.94 13.35 -13.02
C LYS A 85 5.14 13.66 -13.91
N ALA A 86 6.13 12.76 -14.00
CA ALA A 86 7.26 12.93 -14.90
C ALA A 86 6.82 13.00 -16.38
N LEU A 87 5.87 12.15 -16.78
CA LEU A 87 5.31 12.16 -18.13
C LEU A 87 4.60 13.48 -18.46
N ARG A 88 3.76 13.97 -17.53
CA ARG A 88 3.04 15.25 -17.68
C ARG A 88 3.96 16.46 -17.67
N ALA A 89 5.10 16.37 -16.97
CA ALA A 89 6.16 17.37 -17.02
C ALA A 89 6.95 17.36 -18.35
N GLY A 90 6.62 16.46 -19.28
CA GLY A 90 7.22 16.42 -20.61
C GLY A 90 8.44 15.51 -20.72
N TYR A 91 8.65 14.58 -19.79
CA TYR A 91 9.80 13.67 -19.81
C TYR A 91 9.41 12.23 -20.18
N PHE A 92 10.33 11.52 -20.82
CA PHE A 92 10.14 10.12 -21.16
C PHE A 92 11.44 9.31 -21.12
N TRP A 93 11.35 8.08 -20.62
CA TRP A 93 12.32 7.02 -20.87
C TRP A 93 11.62 5.65 -20.72
N PRO A 94 12.14 4.58 -21.36
CA PRO A 94 11.43 3.30 -21.48
C PRO A 94 11.08 2.64 -20.14
N THR A 95 11.96 2.77 -19.15
CA THR A 95 11.86 2.09 -17.85
C THR A 95 11.21 2.94 -16.76
N MET A 96 10.67 4.12 -17.07
CA MET A 96 10.21 5.09 -16.06
C MET A 96 9.25 4.54 -15.01
N LYS A 97 8.36 3.61 -15.39
CA LYS A 97 7.43 2.96 -14.45
C LYS A 97 8.16 1.98 -13.52
N GLN A 98 9.12 1.24 -14.04
CA GLN A 98 9.95 0.30 -13.27
C GLN A 98 10.86 1.06 -12.32
N ASP A 99 11.48 2.14 -12.81
CA ASP A 99 12.37 2.99 -12.01
C ASP A 99 11.59 3.70 -10.89
N ALA A 100 10.39 4.20 -11.19
CA ALA A 100 9.50 4.76 -10.17
C ALA A 100 9.10 3.71 -9.12
N LYS A 101 8.81 2.46 -9.54
CA LYS A 101 8.48 1.36 -8.61
C LYS A 101 9.65 1.08 -7.69
N HIS A 102 10.84 0.96 -8.27
CA HIS A 102 12.08 0.69 -7.54
C HIS A 102 12.41 1.80 -6.54
N LEU A 103 12.21 3.06 -6.93
CA LEU A 103 12.39 4.20 -6.02
C LEU A 103 11.43 4.14 -4.82
N VAL A 104 10.13 4.00 -5.09
CA VAL A 104 9.10 3.98 -4.04
C VAL A 104 9.27 2.77 -3.12
N SER A 105 9.65 1.60 -3.66
CA SER A 105 9.92 0.41 -2.84
C SER A 105 11.10 0.57 -1.90
N LYS A 106 12.08 1.42 -2.24
CA LYS A 106 13.26 1.70 -1.41
C LYS A 106 13.06 2.90 -0.48
N CYS A 107 12.00 3.67 -0.65
CA CYS A 107 11.73 4.84 0.18
C CYS A 107 11.19 4.42 1.55
N GLU A 108 12.01 4.55 2.59
CA GLU A 108 11.66 4.20 3.97
C GLU A 108 10.38 4.91 4.47
N ARG A 109 10.22 6.20 4.16
CA ARG A 109 9.01 6.96 4.52
C ARG A 109 7.75 6.37 3.89
N CYS A 110 7.84 5.97 2.62
CA CYS A 110 6.72 5.32 1.95
C CYS A 110 6.43 3.94 2.53
N GLN A 111 7.46 3.17 2.87
CA GLN A 111 7.27 1.83 3.45
C GLN A 111 6.67 1.89 4.86
N LYS A 112 7.05 2.88 5.68
CA LYS A 112 6.55 3.07 7.05
C LYS A 112 5.12 3.62 7.11
N HIS A 113 4.74 4.47 6.15
CA HIS A 113 3.47 5.20 6.19
C HIS A 113 2.48 4.77 5.10
N SER A 114 2.77 3.69 4.37
CA SER A 114 1.82 3.11 3.42
C SER A 114 0.56 2.63 4.13
N SER A 115 -0.61 2.88 3.54
CA SER A 115 -1.90 2.44 4.05
C SER A 115 -2.09 0.91 3.98
N LEU A 116 -1.28 0.22 3.17
CA LEU A 116 -1.31 -1.24 3.05
C LEU A 116 -0.11 -1.82 3.79
N ILE A 117 -0.39 -2.39 4.96
CA ILE A 117 0.56 -3.19 5.72
C ILE A 117 0.57 -4.58 5.07
N HIS A 118 1.59 -4.89 4.27
CA HIS A 118 1.77 -6.23 3.67
C HIS A 118 2.29 -7.26 4.69
N GLN A 119 1.90 -7.13 5.95
CA GLN A 119 2.19 -8.16 6.95
C GLN A 119 1.30 -9.39 6.66
N PRO A 120 1.85 -10.60 6.80
CA PRO A 120 1.03 -11.80 6.70
C PRO A 120 -0.08 -11.74 7.75
N VAL A 121 -1.28 -12.16 7.35
CA VAL A 121 -2.39 -12.31 8.29
C VAL A 121 -1.98 -13.38 9.32
N GLU A 122 -1.98 -13.03 10.59
CA GLU A 122 -1.80 -14.04 11.65
C GLU A 122 -3.00 -15.00 11.62
N PRO A 123 -2.77 -16.33 11.65
CA PRO A 123 -3.86 -17.29 11.65
C PRO A 123 -4.72 -17.09 12.90
N LEU A 124 -6.00 -16.79 12.71
CA LEU A 124 -6.96 -16.72 13.79
C LEU A 124 -7.13 -18.12 14.39
N THR A 125 -6.93 -18.25 15.70
CA THR A 125 -7.20 -19.51 16.41
C THR A 125 -8.68 -19.57 16.73
N THR A 126 -9.41 -20.49 16.11
CA THR A 126 -10.82 -20.74 16.46
C THR A 126 -10.88 -21.34 17.86
N MET A 127 -11.54 -20.64 18.79
CA MET A 127 -11.85 -21.22 20.10
C MET A 127 -13.04 -22.18 19.95
N LEU A 128 -12.77 -23.47 20.12
CA LEU A 128 -13.79 -24.52 20.12
C LEU A 128 -14.08 -24.90 21.58
N SER A 129 -15.28 -24.61 22.05
CA SER A 129 -15.80 -25.21 23.28
C SER A 129 -16.62 -26.44 22.90
N SER A 130 -16.40 -27.56 23.59
CA SER A 130 -17.11 -28.83 23.37
C SER A 130 -18.39 -28.98 24.20
N CYS A 131 -18.59 -28.11 25.20
CA CYS A 131 -19.66 -28.25 26.19
C CYS A 131 -20.25 -26.87 26.56
N PRO A 132 -21.57 -26.77 26.81
CA PRO A 132 -22.18 -25.55 27.35
C PRO A 132 -21.50 -25.04 28.62
N PHE A 133 -21.29 -23.72 28.70
CA PHE A 133 -20.85 -22.99 29.89
C PHE A 133 -19.43 -23.30 30.40
N THR A 134 -18.63 -24.03 29.64
CA THR A 134 -17.23 -24.29 29.99
C THR A 134 -16.32 -23.12 29.66
N GLN A 135 -16.63 -22.33 28.63
CA GLN A 135 -15.77 -21.23 28.19
C GLN A 135 -16.59 -20.01 27.80
N TRP A 136 -16.18 -18.85 28.32
CA TRP A 136 -16.89 -17.59 28.13
C TRP A 136 -15.95 -16.53 27.54
N GLY A 137 -16.43 -15.80 26.53
CA GLY A 137 -15.81 -14.55 26.10
C GLY A 137 -16.44 -13.40 26.86
N ILE A 138 -15.62 -12.62 27.58
CA ILE A 138 -16.07 -11.48 28.37
C ILE A 138 -15.49 -10.21 27.77
N ASP A 139 -16.35 -9.22 27.50
CA ASP A 139 -15.95 -7.94 26.92
C ASP A 139 -16.76 -6.79 27.52
N ILE A 140 -16.24 -5.57 27.39
CA ILE A 140 -16.90 -4.35 27.82
C ILE A 140 -17.21 -3.48 26.61
N VAL A 141 -18.49 -3.16 26.44
CA VAL A 141 -18.96 -2.31 25.35
C VAL A 141 -19.30 -0.91 25.88
N GLY A 142 -18.83 0.12 25.19
CA GLY A 142 -19.17 1.51 25.48
C GLY A 142 -17.99 2.48 25.24
N PRO A 143 -18.12 3.74 25.68
CA PRO A 143 -19.24 4.29 26.45
C PRO A 143 -20.50 4.58 25.60
N PHE A 144 -21.66 4.29 26.16
CA PHE A 144 -23.00 4.64 25.65
C PHE A 144 -23.49 5.97 26.25
N PRO A 145 -24.55 6.58 25.68
CA PRO A 145 -25.28 7.66 26.36
C PRO A 145 -25.65 7.26 27.78
N VAL A 146 -25.49 8.21 28.71
CA VAL A 146 -25.65 7.94 30.14
C VAL A 146 -27.10 7.58 30.47
N ALA A 147 -27.28 6.38 31.00
CA ALA A 147 -28.56 5.91 31.53
C ALA A 147 -28.68 6.21 33.03
N SER A 148 -29.82 5.82 33.61
CA SER A 148 -30.07 5.94 35.05
C SER A 148 -28.93 5.31 35.88
N GLY A 149 -28.55 5.97 36.96
CA GLY A 149 -27.44 5.55 37.82
C GLY A 149 -26.05 5.78 37.20
N GLN A 150 -25.92 6.71 36.25
CA GLN A 150 -24.66 7.03 35.57
C GLN A 150 -24.07 5.86 34.77
N ARG A 151 -24.90 4.87 34.42
CA ARG A 151 -24.48 3.67 33.69
C ARG A 151 -24.24 4.02 32.24
N LYS A 152 -23.05 3.69 31.75
CA LYS A 152 -22.60 4.01 30.39
C LYS A 152 -21.78 2.91 29.74
N PHE A 153 -21.54 1.79 30.42
CA PHE A 153 -20.88 0.63 29.86
C PHE A 153 -21.78 -0.59 30.01
N LEU A 154 -21.55 -1.60 29.19
CA LEU A 154 -22.16 -2.92 29.31
C LEU A 154 -21.04 -3.95 29.45
N LEU A 155 -21.00 -4.66 30.57
CA LEU A 155 -20.16 -5.85 30.69
C LEU A 155 -20.95 -7.03 30.15
N VAL A 156 -20.41 -7.69 29.13
CA VAL A 156 -21.07 -8.77 28.41
C VAL A 156 -20.22 -10.02 28.52
N ALA A 157 -20.84 -11.15 28.85
CA ALA A 157 -20.24 -12.47 28.77
C ALA A 157 -21.05 -13.36 27.83
N ILE A 158 -20.37 -14.02 26.91
CA ILE A 158 -20.98 -14.92 25.92
C ILE A 158 -20.37 -16.30 26.06
N ASP A 159 -21.20 -17.31 26.33
CA ASP A 159 -20.78 -18.70 26.30
C ASP A 159 -20.40 -19.11 24.87
N TYR A 160 -19.23 -19.72 24.70
CA TYR A 160 -18.72 -20.03 23.37
C TYR A 160 -19.48 -21.15 22.67
N PHE A 161 -20.07 -22.09 23.40
CA PHE A 161 -20.82 -23.20 22.82
C PHE A 161 -22.25 -22.80 22.46
N THR A 162 -23.04 -22.38 23.46
CA THR A 162 -24.47 -22.07 23.29
C THR A 162 -24.74 -20.68 22.71
N LYS A 163 -23.75 -19.79 22.73
CA LYS A 163 -23.92 -18.35 22.46
C LYS A 163 -24.87 -17.65 23.44
N TRP A 164 -25.09 -18.23 24.63
CA TRP A 164 -25.85 -17.62 25.70
C TRP A 164 -25.16 -16.34 26.18
N VAL A 165 -25.95 -15.27 26.41
CA VAL A 165 -25.43 -13.95 26.76
C VAL A 165 -25.88 -13.55 28.16
N GLU A 166 -24.92 -13.17 29.01
CA GLU A 166 -25.13 -12.47 30.27
C GLU A 166 -24.61 -11.03 30.11
N ALA A 167 -25.39 -10.03 30.53
CA ALA A 167 -24.99 -8.63 30.39
C ALA A 167 -25.47 -7.77 31.57
N GLU A 168 -24.57 -6.94 32.12
CA GLU A 168 -24.92 -5.97 33.15
C GLU A 168 -24.41 -4.56 32.84
N PRO A 169 -25.25 -3.52 33.06
CA PRO A 169 -24.86 -2.15 32.82
C PRO A 169 -23.99 -1.60 33.97
N LEU A 170 -22.85 -1.00 33.64
CA LEU A 170 -21.89 -0.45 34.59
C LEU A 170 -21.75 1.07 34.46
N ALA A 171 -21.61 1.75 35.59
CA ALA A 171 -21.27 3.18 35.63
C ALA A 171 -19.76 3.43 35.47
N ARG A 172 -18.94 2.50 35.98
CA ARG A 172 -17.47 2.54 35.94
C ARG A 172 -16.95 1.14 35.67
N ILE A 173 -15.83 1.06 34.95
CA ILE A 173 -15.11 -0.19 34.73
C ILE A 173 -14.13 -0.36 35.87
N THR A 174 -14.49 -1.16 36.86
CA THR A 174 -13.63 -1.50 38.00
C THR A 174 -13.55 -3.00 38.16
N GLU A 175 -12.43 -3.48 38.71
CA GLU A 175 -12.23 -4.90 38.98
C GLU A 175 -13.33 -5.48 39.86
N GLY A 176 -13.74 -4.76 40.92
CA GLY A 176 -14.79 -5.21 41.82
C GLY A 176 -16.15 -5.43 41.14
N GLU A 177 -16.51 -4.58 40.18
CA GLU A 177 -17.76 -4.76 39.41
C GLU A 177 -17.66 -5.96 38.44
N VAL A 178 -16.49 -6.18 37.83
CA VAL A 178 -16.25 -7.36 36.97
C VAL A 178 -16.30 -8.65 37.79
N ILE A 179 -15.63 -8.70 38.95
CA ILE A 179 -15.66 -9.87 39.85
C ILE A 179 -17.09 -10.15 40.32
N LYS A 180 -17.83 -9.11 40.72
CA LYS A 180 -19.23 -9.23 41.14
C LYS A 180 -20.10 -9.79 40.02
N PHE A 181 -19.94 -9.31 38.80
CA PHE A 181 -20.65 -9.81 37.62
C PHE A 181 -20.33 -11.29 37.35
N ILE A 182 -19.06 -11.68 37.35
CA ILE A 182 -18.63 -13.07 37.09
C ILE A 182 -19.20 -14.00 38.17
N TRP A 183 -19.08 -13.65 39.44
CA TRP A 183 -19.61 -14.47 40.52
C TRP A 183 -21.12 -14.62 40.42
N LYS A 184 -21.83 -13.50 40.29
CA LYS A 184 -23.30 -13.49 40.29
C LYS A 184 -23.89 -14.17 39.05
N ASN A 185 -23.40 -13.84 37.86
CA ASN A 185 -24.06 -14.20 36.60
C ASN A 185 -23.45 -15.44 35.93
N ILE A 186 -22.20 -15.78 36.23
CA ILE A 186 -21.54 -16.97 35.68
C ILE A 186 -21.45 -18.05 36.75
N VAL A 187 -20.65 -17.84 37.80
CA VAL A 187 -20.29 -18.91 38.75
C VAL A 187 -21.49 -19.41 39.56
N CYS A 188 -22.27 -18.53 40.15
CA CYS A 188 -23.42 -18.92 40.97
C CYS A 188 -24.56 -19.58 40.16
N ARG A 189 -24.60 -19.37 38.85
CA ARG A 189 -25.68 -19.88 37.97
C ARG A 189 -25.27 -21.12 37.17
N PHE A 190 -24.07 -21.11 36.62
CA PHE A 190 -23.59 -22.12 35.67
C PHE A 190 -22.38 -22.92 36.17
N ARG A 191 -21.91 -22.64 37.40
CA ARG A 191 -20.68 -23.18 38.01
C ARG A 191 -19.42 -22.52 37.45
N ILE A 192 -18.27 -22.93 37.99
CA ILE A 192 -16.96 -22.42 37.59
C ILE A 192 -16.64 -22.95 36.18
N PRO A 193 -16.35 -22.06 35.20
CA PRO A 193 -15.94 -22.47 33.86
C PRO A 193 -14.67 -23.35 33.90
N GLU A 194 -14.63 -24.38 33.07
CA GLU A 194 -13.46 -25.26 32.92
C GLU A 194 -12.45 -24.64 31.93
N LYS A 195 -11.17 -24.98 32.05
CA LYS A 195 -10.12 -24.42 31.17
C LYS A 195 -10.07 -25.09 29.81
#